data_AF-A0A1G3X084-F1
#
_entry.id   AF-A0A1G3X084-F1
#
_cell.length_a   1.000
_cell.length_b   1.000
_cell.length_c   1.000
_cell.angle_alpha   90.00
_cell.angle_beta   90.00
_cell.angle_gamma   90.00
#
_symmetry.space_group_name_H-M   'P 1'
#
loop_
_entity.id
_entity.type
_entity.pdbx_description
1 polymer ?
#
loop_
_entity_poly.entity_id
_entity_poly.type
_entity_poly.pdbx_seq_one_letter_code
_entity_poly.pdbx_strand_id
1 'polypeptide(L)'
;MFPSSPNIRLTLLKITLVKDEIGNQGYGFISKKEVIGISKSVTSKEYYESKKNEYKVDMALKVQSFLYDGSKYAIIDDLIYQIERTYLQGQFLELYLMEIKMKVSDIHGYIE
;
A
#
# COMPACT_ATOMS: atom_id res chain seq x y z
N MET A 1 -21.72 -14.00 -1.55
CA MET A 1 -20.32 -13.55 -1.76
C MET A 1 -19.50 -14.12 -0.62
N PHE A 2 -18.44 -14.90 -0.87
CA PHE A 2 -17.63 -15.50 0.21
C PHE A 2 -16.76 -14.40 0.85
N PRO A 3 -16.93 -14.08 2.15
CA PRO A 3 -16.28 -12.94 2.79
C PRO A 3 -14.76 -13.12 3.00
N SER A 4 -14.20 -14.27 2.62
CA SER A 4 -12.82 -14.67 2.92
C SER A 4 -12.02 -15.09 1.68
N SER A 5 -12.54 -14.86 0.47
CA SER A 5 -11.86 -15.22 -0.76
C SER A 5 -10.95 -14.09 -1.26
N PRO A 6 -9.76 -14.40 -1.80
CA PRO A 6 -8.93 -13.41 -2.46
C PRO A 6 -9.70 -12.71 -3.57
N ASN A 7 -9.79 -11.38 -3.50
CA ASN A 7 -10.68 -10.60 -4.34
C ASN A 7 -10.10 -9.25 -4.77
N ILE A 8 -8.87 -8.92 -4.36
CA ILE A 8 -8.18 -7.69 -4.73
C ILE A 8 -6.76 -8.00 -5.19
N ARG A 9 -6.38 -7.48 -6.35
CA ARG A 9 -4.99 -7.54 -6.82
C ARG A 9 -4.30 -6.27 -6.35
N LEU A 10 -3.07 -6.40 -5.86
CA LEU A 10 -2.23 -5.27 -5.53
C LEU A 10 -0.80 -5.51 -5.97
N THR A 11 -0.14 -4.43 -6.38
CA THR A 11 1.28 -4.43 -6.68
C THR A 11 2.02 -3.75 -5.56
N LEU A 12 2.70 -4.54 -4.72
CA LEU A 12 3.59 -4.03 -3.68
C LEU A 12 4.78 -3.33 -4.34
N LEU A 13 5.08 -2.13 -3.85
CA LEU A 13 6.03 -1.22 -4.47
C LEU A 13 7.10 -0.77 -3.47
N LYS A 14 8.37 -1.03 -3.83
CA LYS A 14 9.53 -0.45 -3.16
C LYS A 14 10.04 0.72 -3.98
N ILE A 15 10.02 1.90 -3.35
CA ILE A 15 10.63 3.12 -3.87
C ILE A 15 11.66 3.64 -2.87
N THR A 16 12.68 4.31 -3.38
CA THR A 16 13.66 5.05 -2.59
C THR A 16 13.53 6.54 -2.87
N LEU A 17 14.01 7.35 -1.94
CA LEU A 17 14.27 8.75 -2.25
C LEU A 17 15.56 8.84 -3.08
N VAL A 18 15.48 9.52 -4.20
CA VAL A 18 16.62 9.88 -5.05
C VAL A 18 16.73 11.39 -5.10
N LYS A 19 17.96 11.89 -5.21
CA LYS A 19 18.21 13.30 -5.50
C LYS A 19 18.54 13.46 -6.96
N ASP A 20 17.97 14.46 -7.60
CA ASP A 20 18.41 14.87 -8.94
C ASP A 20 19.72 15.66 -8.88
N GLU A 21 20.28 15.97 -10.06
CA GLU A 21 21.55 16.70 -10.21
C GLU A 21 21.48 18.14 -9.67
N ILE A 22 20.27 18.68 -9.47
CA ILE A 22 20.01 20.05 -9.00
C ILE A 22 19.66 20.05 -7.49
N GLY A 23 19.58 18.87 -6.87
CA GLY A 23 19.36 18.68 -5.43
C GLY A 23 17.90 18.50 -5.00
N ASN A 24 16.94 18.42 -5.92
CA ASN A 24 15.55 18.12 -5.59
C ASN A 24 15.39 16.65 -5.21
N GLN A 25 14.48 16.37 -4.27
CA GLN A 25 14.13 15.00 -3.89
C GLN A 25 13.00 14.48 -4.78
N GLY A 26 13.18 13.26 -5.30
CA GLY A 26 12.16 12.52 -6.03
C GLY A 26 12.09 11.06 -5.57
N TYR A 27 11.20 10.30 -6.20
CA TYR A 27 11.02 8.87 -5.92
C TYR A 27 11.64 8.03 -7.03
N GLY A 28 12.48 7.08 -6.65
CA GLY A 28 13.14 6.14 -7.55
C GLY A 28 12.60 4.74 -7.35
N PHE A 29 12.29 4.05 -8.45
CA PHE A 29 11.83 2.68 -8.43
C PHE A 29 12.94 1.71 -7.97
N ILE A 30 12.62 0.76 -7.10
CA ILE A 30 13.51 -0.35 -6.72
C ILE A 30 12.96 -1.67 -7.26
N SER A 31 11.73 -2.03 -6.88
CA SER A 31 11.13 -3.29 -7.25
C SER A 31 9.62 -3.26 -7.09
N LYS A 32 8.93 -4.14 -7.83
CA LYS A 32 7.50 -4.41 -7.66
C LYS A 32 7.23 -5.90 -7.46
N LYS A 33 6.17 -6.22 -6.73
CA LYS A 33 5.69 -7.59 -6.53
C LYS A 33 4.18 -7.64 -6.56
N GLU A 34 3.62 -8.38 -7.51
CA GLU A 34 2.17 -8.64 -7.55
C GLU A 34 1.78 -9.66 -6.48
N VAL A 35 0.71 -9.35 -5.74
CA VAL A 35 0.10 -10.25 -4.77
C VAL A 35 -1.43 -10.13 -4.84
N ILE A 36 -2.11 -11.16 -4.36
CA ILE A 36 -3.57 -11.15 -4.24
C ILE A 36 -3.92 -11.05 -2.76
N GLY A 37 -4.78 -10.10 -2.43
CA GLY A 37 -5.29 -9.87 -1.09
C GLY A 37 -6.79 -10.16 -0.95
N ILE A 38 -7.28 -9.99 0.27
CA ILE A 38 -8.68 -10.05 0.63
C ILE A 38 -9.07 -8.67 1.18
N SER A 39 -10.00 -7.99 0.51
CA SER A 39 -10.51 -6.68 0.93
C SER A 39 -11.17 -6.76 2.31
N LYS A 40 -10.94 -5.77 3.16
CA LYS A 40 -11.59 -5.63 4.47
C LYS A 40 -12.33 -4.29 4.50
N SER A 41 -13.56 -4.29 5.01
CA SER A 41 -14.26 -3.03 5.28
C SER A 41 -13.57 -2.28 6.41
N VAL A 42 -13.24 -1.01 6.20
CA VAL A 42 -12.76 -0.12 7.26
C VAL A 42 -13.91 0.08 8.26
N THR A 43 -13.70 -0.34 9.49
CA THR A 43 -14.72 -0.25 10.55
C THR A 43 -14.80 1.16 11.12
N SER A 44 -15.94 1.51 11.73
CA SER A 44 -16.13 2.82 12.36
C SER A 44 -15.07 3.11 13.42
N LYS A 45 -14.61 2.10 14.17
CA LYS A 45 -13.54 2.24 15.17
C LYS A 45 -12.21 2.66 14.52
N GLU A 46 -11.83 2.00 13.44
CA GLU A 46 -10.61 2.34 12.68
C GLU A 46 -10.71 3.74 12.08
N TYR A 47 -11.90 4.16 11.62
CA TYR A 47 -12.15 5.52 11.16
C TYR A 47 -12.01 6.58 12.27
N TYR A 48 -12.50 6.30 13.49
CA TYR A 48 -12.32 7.21 14.62
C TYR A 48 -10.86 7.29 15.10
N GLU A 49 -10.15 6.16 15.12
CA GLU A 49 -8.71 6.13 15.42
C GLU A 49 -7.88 6.88 14.37
N SER A 50 -8.29 6.80 13.10
CA SER A 50 -7.71 7.56 11.98
C SER A 50 -7.85 9.07 12.20
N LYS A 51 -9.06 9.55 12.51
CA LYS A 51 -9.32 10.97 12.83
C LYS A 51 -8.51 11.48 14.02
N LYS A 52 -8.26 10.64 15.01
CA LYS A 52 -7.49 11.02 16.21
C LYS A 52 -5.98 11.14 15.94
N ASN A 53 -5.49 10.46 14.91
CA ASN A 53 -4.06 10.36 14.60
C ASN A 53 -3.66 11.04 13.26
N GLU A 54 -4.52 11.90 12.70
CA GLU A 54 -4.29 12.69 11.47
C GLU A 54 -3.99 11.92 10.17
N TYR A 55 -4.08 10.59 10.14
CA TYR A 55 -4.06 9.80 8.90
C TYR A 55 -5.46 9.30 8.56
N LYS A 56 -5.87 9.32 7.28
CA LYS A 56 -7.16 8.80 6.82
C LYS A 56 -6.94 7.41 6.23
N VAL A 57 -7.37 6.36 6.92
CA VAL A 57 -7.37 5.01 6.33
C VAL A 57 -8.47 4.97 5.28
N ASP A 58 -8.06 4.89 4.01
CA ASP A 58 -8.98 4.80 2.88
C ASP A 58 -9.35 3.35 2.58
N MET A 59 -8.40 2.42 2.79
CA MET A 59 -8.60 1.00 2.51
C MET A 59 -7.89 0.13 3.53
N ALA A 60 -8.49 -1.02 3.86
CA ALA A 60 -7.83 -2.08 4.60
C ALA A 60 -7.93 -3.39 3.82
N LEU A 61 -6.88 -4.19 3.83
CA LEU A 61 -6.87 -5.51 3.19
C LEU A 61 -5.97 -6.48 3.93
N LYS A 62 -6.08 -7.77 3.61
CA LYS A 62 -5.18 -8.81 4.13
C LYS A 62 -4.43 -9.47 2.99
N VAL A 63 -3.14 -9.74 3.19
CA VAL A 63 -2.32 -10.60 2.32
C VAL A 63 -1.75 -11.76 3.12
N GLN A 64 -1.34 -12.84 2.47
CA GLN A 64 -0.55 -13.87 3.14
C GLN A 64 0.78 -13.24 3.62
N SER A 65 1.15 -13.43 4.88
CA SER A 65 2.27 -12.73 5.50
C SER A 65 3.60 -12.98 4.78
N PHE A 66 3.84 -14.21 4.33
CA PHE A 66 5.05 -14.57 3.56
C PHE A 66 5.11 -13.95 2.16
N LEU A 67 3.99 -13.44 1.63
CA LEU A 67 3.99 -12.72 0.36
C LEU A 67 4.41 -11.26 0.51
N TYR A 68 4.24 -10.67 1.70
CA TYR A 68 4.65 -9.30 1.95
C TYR A 68 6.16 -9.18 2.07
N ASP A 69 6.74 -8.17 1.41
CA ASP A 69 8.18 -8.02 1.29
C ASP A 69 8.72 -6.73 1.96
N GLY A 70 7.89 -6.07 2.77
CA GLY A 70 8.24 -4.80 3.43
C GLY A 70 8.09 -3.56 2.55
N SER A 71 7.43 -3.67 1.39
CA SER A 71 7.08 -2.53 0.54
C SER A 71 6.31 -1.46 1.33
N LYS A 72 6.64 -0.18 1.09
CA LYS A 72 5.97 0.95 1.77
C LYS A 72 4.77 1.50 1.00
N TYR A 73 4.62 1.08 -0.25
CA TYR A 73 3.55 1.53 -1.13
C TYR A 73 2.91 0.33 -1.82
N ALA A 74 1.67 0.51 -2.28
CA ALA A 74 0.96 -0.45 -3.10
C ALA A 74 0.21 0.27 -4.22
N ILE A 75 0.13 -0.35 -5.40
CA ILE A 75 -0.74 0.09 -6.49
C ILE A 75 -1.96 -0.81 -6.50
N ILE A 76 -3.14 -0.19 -6.51
CA ILE A 76 -4.46 -0.85 -6.56
C ILE A 76 -5.33 -0.01 -7.49
N ASP A 77 -5.89 -0.61 -8.53
CA ASP A 77 -6.75 0.08 -9.51
C ASP A 77 -6.14 1.40 -10.02
N ASP A 78 -4.86 1.35 -10.40
CA ASP A 78 -4.04 2.48 -10.89
C ASP A 78 -3.81 3.64 -9.89
N LEU A 79 -4.25 3.49 -8.65
CA LEU A 79 -4.01 4.43 -7.56
C LEU A 79 -2.86 3.96 -6.67
N ILE A 80 -2.06 4.92 -6.19
CA ILE A 80 -0.97 4.65 -5.26
C ILE A 80 -1.45 4.87 -3.84
N TYR A 81 -1.24 3.85 -3.02
CA TYR A 81 -1.49 3.86 -1.60
C TYR A 81 -0.18 3.76 -0.83
N GLN A 82 -0.05 4.54 0.23
CA GLN A 82 0.96 4.36 1.25
C GLN A 82 0.46 3.33 2.28
N ILE A 83 1.34 2.39 2.64
CA ILE A 83 1.09 1.41 3.70
C ILE A 83 1.46 2.08 5.03
N GLU A 84 0.45 2.59 5.73
CA GLU A 84 0.63 3.30 7.00
C GLU A 84 0.89 2.34 8.14
N ARG A 85 0.18 1.20 8.16
CA ARG A 85 0.27 0.23 9.25
C ARG A 85 0.13 -1.19 8.74
N THR A 86 0.82 -2.08 9.43
CA THR A 86 0.73 -3.53 9.20
C THR A 86 0.50 -4.26 10.52
N TYR A 87 -0.44 -5.20 10.54
CA TYR A 87 -0.70 -6.04 11.71
C TYR A 87 -0.65 -7.51 11.33
N LEU A 88 0.24 -8.27 11.97
CA LEU A 88 0.33 -9.72 11.77
C LEU A 88 -0.82 -10.42 12.52
N GLN A 89 -1.59 -11.24 11.81
CA GLN A 89 -2.69 -12.03 12.35
C GLN A 89 -2.61 -13.46 11.80
N GLY A 90 -1.90 -14.33 12.52
CA GLY A 90 -1.65 -15.70 12.10
C GLY A 90 -0.88 -15.74 10.78
N GLN A 91 -1.44 -16.40 9.76
CA GLN A 91 -0.84 -16.50 8.42
C GLN A 91 -1.02 -15.24 7.56
N PHE A 92 -1.83 -14.28 8.01
CA PHE A 92 -2.14 -13.06 7.25
C PHE A 92 -1.45 -11.85 7.84
N LEU A 93 -1.15 -10.88 6.97
CA LEU A 93 -0.76 -9.54 7.34
C LEU A 93 -1.87 -8.58 6.90
N GLU A 94 -2.48 -7.89 7.86
CA GLU A 94 -3.40 -6.79 7.56
C GLU A 94 -2.60 -5.56 7.16
N LEU A 95 -2.99 -4.92 6.05
CA LEU A 95 -2.43 -3.68 5.55
C LEU A 95 -3.49 -2.58 5.66
N TYR A 96 -3.09 -1.44 6.22
CA TYR A 96 -3.89 -0.23 6.31
C TYR A 96 -3.29 0.80 5.36
N LEU A 97 -4.11 1.22 4.40
CA LEU A 97 -3.68 1.94 3.22
C LEU A 97 -4.31 3.34 3.23
N MET A 98 -3.48 4.33 2.90
CA MET A 98 -3.90 5.71 2.69
C MET A 98 -3.58 6.09 1.24
N GLU A 99 -4.58 6.56 0.50
CA GLU A 99 -4.34 7.04 -0.86
C GLU A 99 -3.44 8.27 -0.82
N ILE A 100 -2.46 8.32 -1.70
CA ILE A 100 -1.57 9.49 -1.82
C ILE A 100 -1.72 10.13 -3.19
N LYS A 101 -1.48 11.45 -3.24
CA LYS A 101 -1.47 12.23 -4.48
C LYS A 101 -0.14 12.02 -5.23
N MET A 102 0.14 10.77 -5.62
CA MET A 102 1.29 10.38 -6.41
C MET A 102 0.79 9.53 -7.58
N LYS A 103 1.34 9.75 -8.76
CA LYS A 103 1.11 8.91 -9.94
C LYS A 103 2.32 8.03 -10.18
N VAL A 104 2.09 6.92 -10.89
CA VAL A 104 3.18 6.02 -11.31
C VAL A 104 4.21 6.76 -12.18
N SER A 105 3.77 7.74 -12.97
CA SER A 105 4.62 8.62 -13.77
C SER A 105 5.60 9.47 -12.95
N ASP A 106 5.31 9.68 -11.66
CA ASP A 106 6.16 10.49 -10.77
C ASP A 106 7.32 9.65 -10.20
N ILE A 107 7.33 8.33 -10.44
CA ILE A 107 8.36 7.41 -9.97
C ILE A 107 9.39 7.21 -11.08
N HIS A 108 10.59 7.74 -10.86
CA HIS A 108 11.70 7.59 -11.78
C HIS A 108 12.11 6.13 -11.95
N GLY A 109 12.21 5.67 -13.20
CA GLY A 109 12.63 4.32 -13.55
C GLY A 109 11.54 3.24 -13.42
N TYR A 110 10.28 3.62 -13.18
CA TYR A 110 9.17 2.67 -13.25
C TYR A 110 8.87 2.30 -14.70
N ILE A 111 8.79 0.99 -14.99
CA ILE A 111 8.37 0.44 -16.27
C ILE A 111 7.18 -0.49 -15.99
N GLU A 112 6.09 -0.33 -16.75
CA GLU A 112 4.88 -1.16 -16.67
C GLU A 112 5.17 -2.64 -16.97
#